data_AF-A0A6B1DZS3-F1
#
_entry.id   AF-A0A6B1DZS3-F1
#
_cell.length_a   1.000
_cell.length_b   1.000
_cell.length_c   1.000
_cell.angle_alpha   90.00
_cell.angle_beta   90.00
_cell.angle_gamma   90.00
#
_symmetry.space_group_name_H-M   'P 1'
#
loop_
_entity.id
_entity.type
_entity.pdbx_description
1 polymer ?
#
loop_
_entity_poly.entity_id
_entity_poly.type
_entity_poly.pdbx_seq_one_letter_code
_entity_poly.pdbx_strand_id
1 'polypeptide(L)' 'MKNYTMETAVANFAELMDHAQKGLVVNIVGSDGIEYELKLKRLPARKPRKPGSAKGRIIVSDDFYEPLPEFEPYLE' A
#
# COMPACT_ATOMS: atom_id res chain seq x y z
N MET A 1 -1.39 -17.37 -24.69
CA MET A 1 -2.29 -17.67 -23.56
C MET A 1 -2.11 -19.16 -23.25
N LYS A 2 -1.80 -19.52 -22.00
CA LYS A 2 -1.68 -20.91 -21.57
C LYS A 2 -2.61 -21.12 -20.37
N ASN A 3 -3.43 -22.16 -20.46
CA ASN A 3 -4.41 -22.54 -19.44
C ASN A 3 -3.86 -23.73 -18.67
N TYR A 4 -3.82 -23.63 -17.34
CA TYR A 4 -3.37 -24.68 -16.44
C TYR A 4 -4.49 -25.04 -15.47
N THR A 5 -4.61 -26.32 -15.11
CA THR A 5 -5.49 -26.72 -14.00
C THR A 5 -4.80 -26.43 -12.66
N MET A 6 -5.59 -26.32 -11.59
CA MET A 6 -5.06 -25.90 -10.29
C MET A 6 -3.99 -26.87 -9.73
N GLU A 7 -4.15 -28.17 -9.94
CA GLU A 7 -3.16 -29.19 -9.54
C GLU A 7 -1.82 -29.00 -10.25
N THR A 8 -1.87 -28.75 -11.57
CA THR A 8 -0.66 -28.52 -12.38
C THR A 8 -0.01 -27.17 -12.04
N ALA A 9 -0.81 -26.18 -11.64
CA ALA A 9 -0.30 -24.86 -11.26
C ALA A 9 0.41 -24.88 -9.90
N VAL A 10 -0.08 -25.67 -8.94
CA VAL A 10 0.60 -25.86 -7.64
C VAL A 10 1.89 -26.64 -7.81
N ALA A 11 1.88 -27.72 -8.59
CA ALA A 11 3.05 -28.55 -8.83
C ALA A 11 4.19 -27.79 -9.53
N ASN A 12 3.85 -26.91 -10.48
CA ASN A 12 4.82 -26.21 -11.34
C ASN A 12 4.86 -24.69 -11.10
N PHE A 13 4.55 -24.25 -9.88
CA PHE A 13 4.43 -22.82 -9.57
C PHE A 13 5.68 -22.00 -9.90
N ALA A 14 6.88 -22.58 -9.70
CA ALA A 14 8.15 -21.93 -10.01
C ALA A 14 8.28 -21.58 -11.50
N GLU A 15 7.88 -22.48 -12.39
CA GLU A 15 7.90 -22.24 -13.84
C GLU A 15 6.85 -21.20 -14.25
N LEU A 16 5.66 -21.23 -13.62
CA LEU A 16 4.62 -20.23 -13.87
C LEU A 16 5.05 -18.82 -13.48
N MET A 17 5.79 -18.69 -12.38
CA MET A 17 6.39 -17.42 -11.97
C MET A 17 7.44 -16.92 -12.96
N ASP A 18 8.26 -17.82 -13.49
CA ASP A 18 9.27 -17.51 -14.52
C ASP A 18 8.61 -17.01 -15.82
N HIS A 19 7.49 -17.63 -16.18
CA HIS A 19 6.66 -17.22 -17.32
C HIS A 19 6.02 -15.84 -17.07
N ALA A 20 5.48 -15.60 -15.88
CA ALA A 20 4.91 -14.31 -15.50
C ALA A 20 5.98 -13.20 -15.45
N GLN A 21 7.21 -13.50 -15.02
CA GLN A 21 8.34 -12.57 -15.07
C GLN A 21 8.71 -12.17 -16.50
N LYS A 22 8.60 -13.11 -17.45
CA LYS A 22 8.79 -12.86 -18.89
C LYS A 22 7.61 -12.10 -19.53
N GLY A 23 6.59 -11.74 -18.75
CA GLY A 23 5.42 -10.98 -19.22
C GLY A 23 4.32 -11.85 -19.83
N LEU A 24 4.38 -13.17 -19.66
CA LEU A 24 3.31 -14.06 -20.10
C LEU A 24 2.15 -14.05 -19.11
N VAL A 25 0.93 -13.95 -19.64
CA VAL A 25 -0.30 -14.10 -18.87
C VAL A 25 -0.61 -15.59 -18.72
N VAL A 26 -0.69 -16.05 -17.48
CA VAL A 26 -1.02 -17.44 -17.12
C VAL A 26 -2.42 -17.46 -16.51
N ASN A 27 -3.33 -18.21 -17.13
CA ASN A 27 -4.66 -18.45 -16.58
C ASN A 27 -4.66 -19.83 -15.90
N ILE A 28 -5.14 -19.86 -14.66
CA ILE A 28 -5.29 -21.07 -13.87
C ILE A 28 -6.80 -21.29 -13.68
N VAL A 29 -7.31 -22.41 -14.17
CA VAL A 29 -8.72 -22.77 -14.04
C VAL A 29 -8.89 -23.64 -12.81
N GLY A 30 -9.64 -23.14 -11.83
CA GLY A 30 -10.05 -23.89 -10.66
C GLY A 30 -11.14 -24.91 -10.98
N SER A 31 -11.23 -25.97 -10.17
CA SER A 31 -12.30 -26.98 -10.26
C SER A 31 -13.71 -26.38 -10.14
N ASP A 32 -13.82 -25.22 -9.49
CA ASP A 32 -15.07 -24.54 -9.20
C ASP A 32 -15.54 -23.64 -10.37
N GLY A 33 -14.87 -23.74 -11.53
CA GLY A 33 -15.14 -22.90 -12.71
C GLY A 33 -14.65 -21.46 -12.57
N ILE A 34 -13.88 -21.16 -11.54
CA ILE A 34 -13.26 -19.85 -11.31
C ILE A 34 -11.92 -19.79 -12.04
N GLU A 35 -11.74 -18.77 -12.88
CA GLU A 35 -10.47 -18.48 -13.55
C GLU A 35 -9.64 -17.51 -12.72
N TYR A 36 -8.40 -17.90 -12.42
CA TYR A 36 -7.40 -17.08 -11.76
C TYR A 36 -6.35 -16.64 -12.77
N GLU A 37 -5.97 -15.38 -12.73
CA GLU A 37 -4.98 -14.81 -13.65
C GLU A 37 -3.72 -14.41 -12.90
N LEU A 38 -2.58 -15.03 -13.25
CA LEU A 38 -1.28 -14.65 -12.75
C LEU A 38 -0.71 -13.53 -13.64
N LYS A 39 -0.65 -12.33 -13.07
CA LYS A 39 -0.10 -11.14 -13.72
C LYS A 39 1.00 -10.52 -12.87
N LEU A 40 2.06 -10.07 -13.52
CA LEU A 40 3.11 -9.32 -12.85
C LEU A 40 2.59 -7.93 -12.48
N LYS A 41 2.41 -7.69 -11.18
CA LYS A 41 2.00 -6.39 -10.66
C LYS A 41 3.23 -5.63 -10.17
N ARG A 42 3.60 -4.57 -10.88
CA ARG A 42 4.67 -3.67 -10.39
C ARG A 42 4.17 -2.97 -9.14
N LEU A 43 4.90 -3.12 -8.04
CA LEU A 43 4.67 -2.31 -6.86
C LEU A 43 4.94 -0.84 -7.22
N PRO A 44 4.06 0.09 -6.81
CA PRO A 44 4.32 1.50 -7.05
C PRO A 44 5.63 1.87 -6.35
N ALA A 45 6.51 2.58 -7.07
CA ALA A 45 7.71 3.12 -6.46
C ALA A 45 7.32 3.99 -5.26
N ARG A 46 7.99 3.76 -4.12
CA ARG A 46 7.75 4.56 -2.92
C ARG A 46 8.08 6.02 -3.26
N LYS A 47 7.08 6.89 -3.25
CA LYS A 47 7.30 8.32 -3.45
C LYS A 47 8.11 8.86 -2.26
N PRO A 48 9.14 9.70 -2.50
CA PRO A 48 9.84 10.38 -1.42
C PRO A 48 8.85 11.26 -0.65
N ARG A 49 9.05 11.36 0.68
CA ARG A 49 8.26 12.28 1.50
C ARG A 49 8.57 13.71 1.07
N LYS A 50 7.53 14.52 0.90
CA LYS A 50 7.69 15.96 0.70
C LYS A 50 7.70 16.64 2.07
N PRO A 51 8.64 17.55 2.36
CA PRO A 51 8.59 18.35 3.58
C PRO A 51 7.28 19.15 3.63
N GLY A 52 6.74 19.34 4.83
CA GLY A 52 5.55 20.16 5.05
C GLY A 52 5.80 21.62 4.66
N SER A 53 4.79 22.27 4.09
CA SER A 53 4.83 23.69 3.67
C SER A 53 4.72 24.68 4.83
N ALA A 54 4.48 24.19 6.05
CA ALA A 54 4.28 25.01 7.25
C ALA A 54 5.58 25.46 7.93
N LYS A 55 6.76 25.17 7.35
CA LYS A 55 8.04 25.61 7.91
C LYS A 55 8.06 27.14 8.04
N GLY A 56 8.16 27.65 9.26
CA GLY A 56 8.15 29.09 9.56
C GLY A 56 6.80 29.78 9.42
N ARG A 57 5.69 29.04 9.30
CA ARG A 57 4.32 29.58 9.25
C ARG A 57 3.51 29.32 10.53
N ILE A 58 4.15 28.75 11.54
CA ILE A 58 3.54 28.55 12.86
C ILE A 58 3.63 29.91 13.56
N ILE A 59 2.50 30.61 13.62
CA ILE A 59 2.35 31.83 14.39
C ILE A 59 1.76 31.39 15.73
N VAL A 60 2.55 31.47 16.79
CA VAL A 60 2.08 31.29 18.16
C VAL A 60 1.58 32.65 18.62
N SER A 61 0.36 32.71 19.15
CA SER A 61 -0.19 33.93 19.71
C SER A 61 0.56 34.31 20.99
N ASP A 62 0.64 35.60 21.30
CA ASP A 62 1.38 36.10 22.46
C ASP A 62 0.78 35.57 23.78
N ASP A 63 -0.53 35.28 23.79
CA ASP A 63 -1.30 34.71 24.90
C ASP A 63 -1.25 33.17 24.98
N PHE A 64 -0.49 32.48 24.12
CA PHE A 64 -0.48 31.01 24.07
C PHE A 64 -0.08 30.34 25.39
N TYR A 65 0.76 31.02 26.18
CA TYR A 65 1.21 30.55 27.48
C TYR A 65 0.37 31.11 28.64
N GLU A 66 -0.58 31.99 28.35
CA GLU A 66 -1.44 32.54 29.38
C GLU A 66 -2.41 31.46 29.88
N PRO A 67 -2.68 31.44 31.19
CA PRO A 67 -3.67 30.53 31.75
C PRO A 67 -5.04 30.84 31.15
N LEU A 68 -5.79 29.79 30.83
CA LEU A 68 -7.18 29.94 30.41
C LEU A 68 -8.00 30.55 31.57
N PRO A 69 -8.95 31.47 31.29
CA PRO A 69 -9.71 32.16 32.33
C PRO A 69 -10.40 31.23 33.35
N GLU A 70 -10.83 30.05 32.91
CA GLU A 70 -11.48 29.04 33.75
C GLU A 70 -10.53 28.43 34.80
N PHE A 71 -9.22 28.61 34.64
CA PHE A 71 -8.18 28.04 35.48
C PHE A 71 -7.56 29.06 36.46
N GLU A 72 -7.98 30.33 36.42
CA GLU A 72 -7.56 31.35 37.39
C GLU A 72 -7.69 30.89 38.87
N PRO A 73 -8.76 30.19 39.29
CA PRO A 73 -8.91 29.73 40.68
C PRO A 73 -7.88 28.70 41.15
N TYR A 74 -7.03 28.19 40.25
CA TYR A 74 -6.06 27.13 40.52
C TYR A 74 -4.59 27.60 40.39
N LEU A 75 -4.37 28.91 40.23
CA LEU A 75 -3.02 29.50 40.10
C LEU A 75 -2.43 29.99 41.44
N GLU A 76 -3.11 29.73 42.57
CA GLU A 76 -2.66 30.02 43.93
C GLU A 76 -1.69 28.96 44.49
#